data_AF-A0A0G1B9L3-F1
#
_entry.id   AF-A0A0G1B9L3-F1
#
_cell.length_a   1.000
_cell.length_b   1.000
_cell.length_c   1.000
_cell.angle_alpha   90.00
_cell.angle_beta   90.00
_cell.angle_gamma   90.00
#
_symmetry.space_group_name_H-M   'P 1'
#
loop_
_entity.id
_entity.type
_entity.pdbx_description
1 polymer ?
#
loop_
_entity_poly.entity_id
_entity_poly.type
_entity_poly.pdbx_seq_one_letter_code
_entity_poly.pdbx_strand_id
1 'polypeptide(L)'
;MLKGFRDFLLRGNVVDLAVAVVIGSTFGAIVNALVKDLITPLIGAIGGQPDFSNIVFTINKSEFLVGDFFNALISFLIISSVIYFLVVLPMNSIMKRLKSGEKLDPSEKACPECLSLIPLKAKRCKFCTAVVKDS
;
A
#
# COMPACT_ATOMS: atom_id res chain seq x y z
N MET A 1 -26.27 22.54 -5.72
CA MET A 1 -24.88 22.05 -5.57
C MET A 1 -24.74 20.97 -4.50
N LEU A 2 -25.28 21.15 -3.29
CA LEU A 2 -25.24 20.13 -2.21
C LEU A 2 -25.80 18.74 -2.59
N LYS A 3 -26.88 18.67 -3.38
CA LYS A 3 -27.40 17.38 -3.90
C LYS A 3 -26.41 16.70 -4.85
N GLY A 4 -25.86 17.43 -5.83
CA GLY A 4 -24.89 16.87 -6.78
C GLY A 4 -23.56 16.46 -6.15
N PHE A 5 -23.13 17.15 -5.08
CA PHE A 5 -21.96 16.76 -4.30
C PHE A 5 -22.21 15.48 -3.49
N ARG A 6 -23.39 15.36 -2.85
CA ARG A 6 -23.82 14.13 -2.18
C ARG A 6 -23.89 12.96 -3.18
N ASP A 7 -24.45 13.15 -4.37
CA ASP A 7 -24.53 12.11 -5.41
C ASP A 7 -23.14 11.73 -5.97
N PHE A 8 -22.18 12.66 -5.94
CA PHE A 8 -20.78 12.37 -6.25
C PHE A 8 -20.11 11.51 -5.18
N LEU A 9 -20.27 11.86 -3.90
CA LEU A 9 -19.73 11.07 -2.78
C LEU A 9 -20.39 9.71 -2.65
N LEU A 10 -21.69 9.58 -2.93
CA LEU A 10 -22.40 8.31 -2.88
C LEU A 10 -22.03 7.34 -4.03
N ARG A 11 -21.20 7.75 -4.98
CA ARG A 11 -20.50 6.80 -5.86
C ARG A 11 -19.46 6.07 -5.01
N GLY A 12 -19.82 4.91 -4.47
CA GLY A 12 -19.04 4.13 -3.48
C GLY A 12 -17.53 4.01 -3.77
N ASN A 13 -17.15 3.91 -5.05
CA ASN A 13 -15.75 3.90 -5.48
C ASN A 13 -14.91 5.12 -4.98
N VAL A 14 -15.52 6.30 -4.81
CA VAL A 14 -14.82 7.51 -4.35
C VAL A 14 -14.56 7.47 -2.85
N VAL A 15 -15.51 6.95 -2.07
CA VAL A 15 -15.39 6.85 -0.61
C VAL A 15 -14.35 5.80 -0.24
N ASP A 16 -14.39 4.64 -0.88
CA ASP A 16 -13.42 3.56 -0.62
C ASP A 16 -11.99 4.01 -0.96
N LEU A 17 -11.83 4.72 -2.08
CA LEU A 17 -10.55 5.30 -2.47
C LEU A 17 -10.08 6.38 -1.49
N ALA A 18 -10.98 7.26 -1.03
CA ALA A 18 -10.64 8.28 -0.04
C ALA A 18 -10.19 7.66 1.29
N VAL A 19 -10.90 6.64 1.77
CA VAL A 19 -10.55 5.89 2.99
C VAL A 19 -9.19 5.21 2.82
N ALA A 20 -8.94 4.56 1.69
CA ALA A 20 -7.65 3.92 1.41
C ALA A 20 -6.48 4.91 1.46
N VAL A 21 -6.63 6.12 0.90
CA VAL A 21 -5.60 7.16 0.92
C VAL A 21 -5.33 7.67 2.34
N VAL A 22 -6.39 7.93 3.13
CA VAL A 22 -6.25 8.42 4.51
C VAL A 22 -5.61 7.38 5.43
N ILE A 23 -6.01 6.11 5.30
CA ILE A 23 -5.39 5.02 6.06
C ILE A 23 -3.94 4.84 5.64
N GLY A 24 -3.66 4.88 4.32
CA GLY A 24 -2.30 4.77 3.79
C GLY A 24 -1.36 5.87 4.29
N SER A 25 -1.81 7.13 4.31
CA SER A 25 -1.01 8.25 4.80
C SER A 25 -0.74 8.16 6.31
N THR A 26 -1.76 7.81 7.09
CA THR A 26 -1.64 7.68 8.54
C THR A 26 -0.74 6.50 8.92
N PHE A 27 -0.88 5.37 8.24
CA PHE A 27 0.00 4.21 8.45
C PHE A 27 1.45 4.52 8.08
N GLY A 28 1.69 5.25 6.98
CA GLY A 28 3.02 5.74 6.62
C GLY A 28 3.66 6.59 7.72
N ALA A 29 2.89 7.47 8.36
CA ALA A 29 3.36 8.28 9.49
C ALA A 29 3.75 7.41 10.71
N ILE A 30 2.96 6.39 11.02
CA ILE A 30 3.26 5.44 12.13
C ILE A 30 4.57 4.70 11.84
N VAL A 31 4.76 4.21 10.61
CA VAL A 31 5.99 3.50 10.26
C VAL A 31 7.20 4.43 10.26
N ASN A 32 7.05 5.65 9.75
CA ASN A 32 8.13 6.64 9.81
C ASN A 32 8.53 6.96 11.26
N ALA A 33 7.56 7.09 12.17
CA ALA A 33 7.83 7.26 13.59
C ALA A 33 8.57 6.05 14.18
N LEU A 34 8.11 4.82 13.89
CA LEU A 34 8.79 3.60 14.33
C LEU A 34 10.26 3.56 13.87
N VAL A 35 10.52 3.89 12.61
CA VAL A 35 11.88 3.85 12.08
C VAL A 35 12.73 4.96 12.67
N LYS A 36 12.23 6.20 12.68
CA LYS A 36 12.95 7.36 13.19
C LYS A 36 13.24 7.26 14.69
N ASP A 37 12.26 6.83 15.48
CA ASP A 37 12.31 6.93 16.94
C ASP A 37 12.84 5.65 17.60
N LEU A 38 12.74 4.49 16.95
CA LEU A 38 13.21 3.22 17.49
C LEU A 38 14.40 2.65 16.70
N ILE A 39 14.27 2.53 15.38
CA ILE A 39 15.27 1.81 14.56
C ILE A 39 16.53 2.64 14.33
N THR A 40 16.41 3.90 13.94
CA THR A 40 17.56 4.79 13.70
C THR A 40 18.46 4.93 14.93
N PRO A 41 17.94 5.19 16.16
CA PRO A 41 18.80 5.23 17.35
C PRO A 41 19.37 3.85 17.72
N LEU A 42 18.66 2.75 17.47
CA LEU A 42 19.18 1.40 17.70
C LEU A 42 20.35 1.06 16.76
N ILE A 43 20.25 1.43 15.48
CA ILE A 43 21.33 1.32 14.51
C ILE A 43 22.49 2.24 14.93
N GLY A 44 22.19 3.47 15.33
CA GLY A 44 23.15 4.44 15.83
C GLY A 44 23.94 3.94 17.05
N ALA A 45 23.27 3.23 17.96
CA ALA A 45 23.89 2.66 19.16
C ALA A 45 24.82 1.46 18.87
N ILE A 46 24.55 0.69 17.81
CA ILE A 46 25.30 -0.54 17.49
C ILE A 46 26.40 -0.28 16.45
N GLY A 47 26.15 0.59 15.45
CA GLY A 47 27.02 0.81 14.30
C GLY A 47 27.48 2.26 14.12
N GLY A 48 27.13 3.18 15.02
CA GLY A 48 27.36 4.62 14.87
C GLY A 48 26.31 5.30 13.98
N GLN A 49 26.23 6.64 14.05
CA GLN A 49 25.36 7.41 13.16
C GLN A 49 25.95 7.42 11.74
N PRO A 50 25.24 6.92 10.71
CA PRO A 50 25.64 7.09 9.32
C PRO A 50 25.40 8.55 8.90
N ASP A 51 26.21 9.45 9.43
CA ASP A 51 26.16 10.88 9.11
C ASP A 51 27.12 11.20 7.97
N PHE A 52 26.55 11.27 6.76
CA PHE A 52 27.26 11.67 5.55
C PHE A 52 27.09 13.17 5.25
N SER A 53 26.38 13.95 6.08
CA SER A 53 26.05 15.35 5.82
C SER A 53 27.27 16.27 5.68
N ASN A 54 28.45 15.83 6.12
CA ASN A 54 29.71 16.54 5.94
C ASN A 54 30.28 16.48 4.50
N ILE A 55 29.71 15.68 3.61
CA ILE A 55 30.12 15.61 2.19
C ILE A 55 29.39 16.72 1.42
N VAL A 56 30.01 17.90 1.41
CA VAL A 56 29.51 19.08 0.69
C VAL A 56 30.46 19.42 -0.45
N PHE A 57 29.90 19.63 -1.64
CA PHE A 57 30.67 20.08 -2.80
C PHE A 57 30.26 21.50 -3.17
N THR A 58 31.21 22.43 -3.14
CA THR A 58 30.95 23.84 -3.46
C THR A 58 31.39 24.14 -4.89
N ILE A 59 30.44 24.44 -5.78
CA ILE A 59 30.72 25.06 -7.09
C ILE A 59 30.07 26.43 -7.12
N ASN A 60 30.87 27.46 -7.40
CA ASN A 60 30.39 28.82 -7.70
C ASN A 60 29.47 29.44 -6.60
N LYS A 61 29.83 29.25 -5.32
CA LYS A 61 29.05 29.66 -4.12
C LYS A 61 27.73 28.91 -3.90
N SER A 62 27.48 27.82 -4.64
CA SER A 62 26.36 26.90 -4.38
C SER A 62 26.87 25.69 -3.61
N GLU A 63 26.32 25.45 -2.43
CA GLU A 63 26.59 24.27 -1.61
C GLU A 63 25.74 23.09 -2.10
N PHE A 64 26.36 22.08 -2.71
CA PHE A 64 25.70 20.83 -3.05
C PHE A 64 25.84 19.86 -1.89
N LEU A 65 24.72 19.64 -1.19
CA LEU A 65 24.57 18.75 -0.03
C LEU A 65 24.44 17.29 -0.48
N VAL A 66 25.49 16.77 -1.13
CA VAL A 66 25.53 15.38 -1.61
C VAL A 66 25.38 14.39 -0.46
N GLY A 67 25.92 14.73 0.71
CA GLY A 67 25.77 14.00 1.95
C GLY A 67 24.31 13.72 2.36
N ASP A 68 23.45 14.72 2.27
CA ASP A 68 22.04 14.60 2.66
C ASP A 68 21.26 13.68 1.73
N PHE A 69 21.60 13.67 0.44
CA PHE A 69 20.99 12.75 -0.51
C PHE A 69 21.29 11.29 -0.17
N PHE A 70 22.55 10.97 0.15
CA PHE A 70 22.92 9.62 0.55
C PHE A 70 22.30 9.22 1.89
N ASN A 71 22.21 10.16 2.84
CA ASN A 71 21.53 9.92 4.11
C ASN A 71 20.04 9.60 3.90
N ALA A 72 19.35 10.37 3.04
CA ALA A 72 17.96 10.11 2.68
C ALA A 72 17.79 8.75 1.97
N LEU A 73 18.71 8.38 1.09
CA LEU A 73 18.71 7.10 0.39
C LEU A 73 18.88 5.91 1.36
N ILE A 74 19.83 6.01 2.29
CA ILE A 74 20.06 4.98 3.32
C ILE A 74 18.84 4.87 4.22
N SER A 75 18.29 5.99 4.67
CA SER A 75 17.07 6.02 5.48
C SER A 75 15.89 5.37 4.75
N PHE A 76 15.71 5.65 3.46
CA PHE A 76 14.67 5.02 2.64
C PHE A 76 14.85 3.50 2.55
N LEU A 77 16.07 3.00 2.35
CA LEU A 77 16.36 1.57 2.29
C LEU A 77 16.07 0.88 3.62
N ILE A 78 16.39 1.52 4.75
CA ILE A 78 16.08 1.00 6.09
C ILE A 78 14.57 0.92 6.28
N ILE A 79 13.84 2.02 6.03
CA ILE A 79 12.38 2.08 6.17
C ILE A 79 11.70 1.01 5.30
N SER A 80 12.08 0.95 4.01
CA SER A 80 11.53 -0.01 3.06
C SER A 80 11.78 -1.46 3.50
N SER A 81 12.99 -1.76 4.00
CA SER A 81 13.34 -3.08 4.51
C SER A 81 12.52 -3.46 5.75
N VAL A 82 12.32 -2.53 6.69
CA VAL A 82 11.49 -2.75 7.88
C VAL A 82 10.03 -2.96 7.51
N ILE A 83 9.45 -2.14 6.62
CA ILE A 83 8.07 -2.31 6.12
C ILE A 83 7.92 -3.68 5.48
N TYR A 84 8.85 -4.04 4.60
CA TYR A 84 8.79 -5.31 3.89
C TYR A 84 8.83 -6.48 4.88
N PHE A 85 9.76 -6.45 5.83
CA PHE A 85 9.97 -7.57 6.74
C PHE A 85 8.91 -7.70 7.84
N LEU A 86 8.48 -6.59 8.43
CA LEU A 86 7.51 -6.59 9.55
C LEU A 86 6.05 -6.54 9.13
N VAL A 87 5.74 -6.01 7.94
CA VAL A 87 4.35 -5.85 7.49
C VAL A 87 4.07 -6.74 6.30
N VAL A 88 4.83 -6.60 5.21
CA VAL A 88 4.53 -7.29 3.95
C VAL A 88 4.76 -8.80 4.06
N LEU A 89 5.88 -9.24 4.65
CA LEU A 89 6.16 -10.67 4.82
C LEU A 89 5.12 -11.41 5.68
N PRO A 90 4.74 -10.95 6.89
CA PRO A 90 3.72 -11.62 7.67
C PRO A 90 2.35 -11.51 7.02
N MET A 91 1.99 -10.35 6.43
CA MET A 91 0.73 -10.25 5.68
C MET A 91 0.71 -11.23 4.51
N ASN A 92 1.78 -11.35 3.74
CA ASN A 92 1.88 -12.29 2.62
C ASN A 92 1.86 -13.74 3.11
N SER A 93 2.49 -14.05 4.24
CA SER A 93 2.46 -15.38 4.86
C SER A 93 1.06 -15.75 5.36
N ILE A 94 0.38 -14.83 6.05
CA ILE A 94 -1.01 -14.98 6.50
C ILE A 94 -1.93 -15.09 5.28
N MET A 95 -1.76 -14.26 4.26
CA MET A 95 -2.61 -14.28 3.06
C MET A 95 -2.38 -15.54 2.24
N LYS A 96 -1.16 -16.11 2.21
CA LYS A 96 -0.89 -17.45 1.66
C LYS A 96 -1.58 -18.56 2.45
N ARG A 97 -1.68 -18.43 3.78
CA ARG A 97 -2.48 -19.34 4.62
C ARG A 97 -3.99 -19.12 4.44
N LEU A 98 -4.40 -17.88 4.12
CA LEU A 98 -5.77 -17.47 3.81
C LEU A 98 -6.11 -17.60 2.31
N LYS A 99 -5.26 -18.21 1.46
CA LYS A 99 -5.56 -18.54 0.05
C LYS A 99 -6.61 -19.67 -0.07
N SER A 100 -7.74 -19.48 0.61
CA SER A 100 -9.06 -20.01 0.29
C SER A 100 -10.06 -18.87 0.03
N GLY A 101 -9.56 -17.68 -0.28
CA GLY A 101 -10.36 -16.53 -0.70
C GLY A 101 -9.68 -15.83 -1.85
N GLU A 102 -9.90 -16.34 -3.07
CA GLU A 102 -9.89 -15.53 -4.28
C GLU A 102 -10.58 -14.21 -3.91
N LYS A 103 -9.83 -13.10 -3.89
CA LYS A 103 -10.44 -11.78 -3.70
C LYS A 103 -11.16 -11.47 -5.00
N LEU A 104 -12.31 -12.12 -5.17
CA LEU A 104 -13.34 -11.75 -6.11
C LEU A 104 -13.54 -10.25 -5.93
N ASP A 105 -13.42 -9.51 -7.01
CA ASP A 105 -13.89 -8.14 -7.07
C ASP A 105 -15.30 -8.15 -6.46
N PRO A 106 -15.68 -7.23 -5.54
CA PRO A 106 -17.00 -7.23 -4.89
C PRO A 106 -18.18 -7.09 -5.88
N SER A 107 -17.89 -7.08 -7.18
CA SER A 107 -18.84 -7.06 -8.29
C SER A 107 -18.93 -8.38 -9.08
N GLU A 108 -18.14 -9.42 -8.76
CA GLU A 108 -18.04 -10.67 -9.55
C GLU A 108 -18.27 -11.95 -8.70
N LYS A 109 -18.85 -12.99 -9.31
CA LYS A 109 -19.07 -14.35 -8.78
C LYS A 109 -18.57 -15.40 -9.77
N ALA A 110 -18.13 -16.55 -9.28
CA ALA A 110 -17.82 -17.69 -10.14
C ALA A 110 -19.11 -18.36 -10.64
N CYS A 111 -19.16 -18.70 -11.93
CA CYS A 111 -20.27 -19.45 -12.52
C CYS A 111 -20.21 -20.92 -12.07
N PRO A 112 -21.34 -21.53 -11.63
CA PRO A 112 -21.34 -22.92 -11.13
C PRO A 112 -21.07 -23.97 -12.21
N GLU A 113 -21.38 -23.67 -13.47
CA GLU A 113 -21.26 -24.63 -14.56
C GLU A 113 -19.87 -24.63 -15.19
N CYS A 114 -19.29 -23.45 -15.40
CA CYS A 114 -18.04 -23.31 -16.16
C CYS A 114 -16.90 -22.64 -15.37
N LEU A 115 -17.11 -22.34 -14.08
CA LEU A 115 -16.12 -21.76 -13.16
C LEU A 115 -15.52 -20.42 -13.62
N SER A 116 -16.13 -19.78 -14.61
CA SER A 116 -15.71 -18.47 -15.12
C SER A 116 -16.27 -17.34 -14.25
N LEU A 117 -15.52 -16.24 -14.14
CA LEU A 117 -15.91 -15.05 -13.39
C LEU A 117 -16.98 -14.24 -14.14
N ILE A 118 -18.15 -14.09 -13.53
CA ILE A 118 -19.30 -13.36 -14.07
C ILE A 118 -19.76 -12.27 -13.10
N PRO A 119 -20.39 -11.17 -13.56
CA PRO A 119 -20.91 -10.15 -12.65
C PRO A 119 -21.93 -10.71 -11.66
N LEU A 120 -21.94 -10.22 -10.41
CA LEU A 120 -22.85 -10.69 -9.35
C LEU A 120 -24.32 -10.69 -9.78
N LYS A 121 -24.75 -9.69 -10.53
CA LYS A 121 -26.14 -9.53 -11.01
C LYS A 121 -26.47 -10.32 -12.29
N ALA A 122 -25.54 -11.12 -12.81
CA ALA A 122 -25.77 -11.88 -14.03
C ALA A 122 -26.73 -13.06 -13.77
N LYS A 123 -27.87 -13.05 -14.48
CA LYS A 123 -28.84 -14.16 -14.51
C LYS A 123 -28.48 -15.24 -15.54
N ARG A 124 -27.57 -14.91 -16.46
CA ARG A 124 -27.03 -15.83 -17.46
C ARG A 124 -25.53 -15.63 -17.58
N CYS A 125 -24.81 -16.75 -17.63
CA CYS A 125 -23.38 -16.74 -17.83
C CYS A 125 -23.05 -16.38 -19.27
N LYS A 126 -22.14 -15.42 -19.48
CA LYS A 126 -21.68 -15.01 -20.81
C LYS A 126 -20.81 -16.08 -21.51
N PHE A 127 -20.22 -17.00 -20.75
CA PHE A 127 -19.27 -17.99 -21.25
C PHE A 127 -19.94 -19.31 -21.63
N CYS A 128 -20.78 -19.86 -20.75
CA CYS A 128 -21.45 -21.14 -20.98
C CYS A 128 -22.94 -21.01 -21.27
N THR A 129 -23.49 -19.78 -21.29
CA THR A 129 -24.92 -19.50 -21.50
C THR A 129 -25.88 -20.10 -20.46
N ALA A 130 -25.35 -20.76 -19.43
CA ALA A 130 -26.13 -21.32 -18.34
C ALA A 130 -26.89 -20.23 -17.58
N VAL A 131 -28.10 -20.57 -17.13
CA VAL A 131 -28.89 -19.71 -16.25
C VAL A 131 -28.33 -19.83 -14.84
N VAL A 132 -27.78 -18.73 -14.32
CA VAL A 132 -27.21 -18.69 -12.97
C VAL A 132 -28.27 -18.09 -12.05
N LYS A 133 -28.81 -18.89 -11.13
CA LYS A 133 -29.74 -18.40 -10.11
C LYS A 133 -28.94 -17.75 -8.99
N ASP A 134 -29.41 -16.58 -8.54
CA ASP A 134 -28.81 -15.87 -7.40
C ASP A 134 -29.00 -16.72 -6.14
N SER A 135 -27.90 -17.11 -5.49
CA SER A 135 -27.87 -17.82 -4.20
C SER A 135 -27.52 -16.83 -3.10
#